data_AF-A0A135I9C6-F1
#
_entry.id   AF-A0A135I9C6-F1
#
_cell.length_a   1.000
_cell.length_b   1.000
_cell.length_c   1.000
_cell.angle_alpha   90.00
_cell.angle_beta   90.00
_cell.angle_gamma   90.00
#
_symmetry.space_group_name_H-M   'P 1'
#
loop_
_entity.id
_entity.type
_entity.pdbx_description
1 polymer ?
#
loop_
_entity_poly.entity_id
_entity_poly.type
_entity_poly.pdbx_seq_one_letter_code
_entity_poly.pdbx_strand_id
1 'polypeptide(L)'
;MRKIVLLAASALSFGAHAGLTVSDCVIREPAPGKDMTALYLNIHFENTDEIKALRMPANEDVVGAEVRDLASIVELHTTQMADGVMKMRRVPKIKILEGDNALKPGGNHIMLKGLKAQPKAGDIYPVTVWMTYTEDLQCDAVVKSSADIATAQETTK
;
A
#
# COMPACT_ATOMS: atom_id res chain seq x y z
N MET A 1 49.28 7.16 -20.72
CA MET A 1 48.27 7.85 -19.89
C MET A 1 47.14 6.88 -19.60
N ARG A 2 47.11 6.30 -18.39
CA ARG A 2 46.18 5.22 -18.01
C ARG A 2 44.91 5.86 -17.47
N LYS A 3 43.78 5.71 -18.18
CA LYS A 3 42.48 6.24 -17.75
C LYS A 3 41.94 5.35 -16.64
N ILE A 4 41.84 5.88 -15.42
CA ILE A 4 41.17 5.24 -14.30
C ILE A 4 39.67 5.48 -14.48
N VAL A 5 38.91 4.41 -14.71
CA VAL A 5 37.45 4.42 -14.73
C VAL A 5 37.00 4.22 -13.28
N LEU A 6 36.45 5.27 -12.66
CA LEU A 6 35.79 5.21 -11.37
C LEU A 6 34.39 4.60 -11.58
N LEU A 7 34.21 3.36 -11.14
CA LEU A 7 32.92 2.68 -11.07
C LEU A 7 32.20 3.19 -9.81
N ALA A 8 31.19 4.04 -9.98
CA ALA A 8 30.32 4.46 -8.89
C ALA A 8 29.37 3.30 -8.55
N ALA A 9 29.64 2.58 -7.47
CA ALA A 9 28.74 1.58 -6.93
C ALA A 9 27.61 2.30 -6.17
N SER A 10 26.45 2.45 -6.80
CA SER A 10 25.23 2.89 -6.13
C SER A 10 24.77 1.78 -5.19
N ALA A 11 24.91 1.98 -3.88
CA ALA A 11 24.36 1.11 -2.87
C ALA A 11 22.82 1.26 -2.85
N LEU A 12 22.11 0.24 -3.35
CA LEU A 12 20.70 0.07 -3.06
C LEU A 12 20.57 -0.23 -1.57
N SER A 13 20.12 0.77 -0.81
CA SER A 13 19.81 0.58 0.60
C SER A 13 18.51 -0.22 0.68
N PHE A 14 18.63 -1.53 0.88
CA PHE A 14 17.51 -2.33 1.36
C PHE A 14 17.24 -1.88 2.80
N GLY A 15 16.17 -1.12 3.00
CA GLY A 15 15.64 -0.92 4.35
C GLY A 15 15.25 -2.29 4.87
N ALA A 16 15.96 -2.77 5.90
CA ALA A 16 15.57 -3.93 6.66
C ALA A 16 14.29 -3.57 7.42
N HIS A 17 13.14 -3.76 6.77
CA HIS A 17 11.86 -3.57 7.43
C HIS A 17 11.64 -4.81 8.29
N ALA A 18 11.54 -4.61 9.60
CA ALA A 18 11.27 -5.66 10.57
C ALA A 18 10.07 -6.49 10.11
N GLY A 19 10.26 -7.78 9.79
CA GLY A 19 9.23 -8.79 9.49
C GLY A 19 8.14 -8.45 8.45
N LEU A 20 8.07 -7.24 7.91
CA LEU A 20 7.00 -6.76 7.06
C LEU A 20 7.57 -6.33 5.73
N THR A 21 6.93 -6.75 4.65
CA THR A 21 7.27 -6.31 3.29
C THR A 21 6.01 -5.86 2.56
N VAL A 22 6.17 -4.86 1.69
CA VAL A 22 5.09 -4.36 0.83
C VAL A 22 5.37 -4.77 -0.61
N SER A 23 4.34 -5.31 -1.28
CA SER A 23 4.35 -5.57 -2.72
C SER A 23 3.08 -5.00 -3.36
N ASP A 24 3.08 -4.94 -4.70
CA ASP A 24 1.90 -4.60 -5.51
C ASP A 24 1.23 -3.27 -5.13
N CYS A 25 2.05 -2.31 -4.69
CA CYS A 25 1.62 -0.98 -4.30
C CYS A 25 1.16 -0.20 -5.56
N VAL A 26 -0.15 -0.01 -5.68
CA VAL A 26 -0.77 0.58 -6.87
C VAL A 26 -1.92 1.51 -6.49
N ILE A 27 -2.02 2.63 -7.21
CA ILE A 27 -3.16 3.53 -7.13
C ILE A 27 -4.06 3.25 -8.32
N ARG A 28 -5.37 3.17 -8.11
CA ARG A 28 -6.31 3.10 -9.22
C ARG A 28 -6.42 4.47 -9.88
N GLU A 29 -6.42 4.51 -11.21
CA GLU A 29 -6.76 5.71 -11.95
C GLU A 29 -8.22 6.11 -11.65
N PRO A 30 -8.48 7.36 -11.19
CA PRO A 30 -9.82 7.84 -10.91
C PRO A 30 -10.66 7.87 -12.19
N ALA A 31 -11.96 7.60 -12.07
CA ALA A 31 -12.86 7.82 -13.20
C ALA A 31 -12.91 9.32 -13.56
N PRO A 32 -13.16 9.67 -14.84
CA PRO A 32 -13.18 11.07 -15.28
C PRO A 32 -14.06 11.95 -14.39
N GLY A 33 -13.48 13.06 -13.90
CA GLY A 33 -14.16 14.03 -13.05
C GLY A 33 -14.40 13.57 -11.61
N LYS A 34 -13.81 12.44 -11.17
CA LYS A 34 -13.87 12.02 -9.77
C LYS A 34 -12.68 12.57 -8.99
N ASP A 35 -12.98 13.01 -7.77
CA ASP A 35 -12.01 13.57 -6.84
C ASP A 35 -11.60 12.55 -5.75
N MET A 36 -11.64 11.28 -6.11
CA MET A 36 -11.36 10.20 -5.19
C MET A 36 -10.93 8.95 -5.94
N THR A 37 -10.03 8.18 -5.32
CA THR A 37 -9.59 6.88 -5.81
C THR A 37 -9.14 6.00 -4.64
N ALA A 38 -8.61 4.81 -4.91
CA ALA A 38 -8.11 3.90 -3.91
C ALA A 38 -6.65 3.49 -4.19
N LEU A 39 -5.91 3.31 -3.11
CA LEU A 39 -4.61 2.66 -3.05
C LEU A 39 -4.80 1.20 -2.61
N TYR A 40 -4.13 0.31 -3.33
CA TYR A 40 -4.07 -1.13 -3.10
C TYR A 40 -2.61 -1.55 -2.93
N LEU A 41 -2.37 -2.56 -2.12
CA LEU A 41 -1.04 -3.12 -1.85
C LEU A 41 -1.20 -4.48 -1.15
N ASN A 42 -0.15 -5.29 -1.16
CA ASN A 42 -0.06 -6.47 -0.30
C ASN A 42 0.96 -6.21 0.80
N ILE A 43 0.63 -6.62 2.03
CA ILE A 43 1.57 -6.64 3.15
C ILE A 43 1.82 -8.09 3.52
N HIS A 44 3.05 -8.55 3.36
CA HIS A 44 3.48 -9.83 3.92
C HIS A 44 4.06 -9.57 5.32
N PHE A 45 3.55 -10.27 6.32
CA PHE A 45 4.02 -10.19 7.70
C PHE A 45 4.59 -11.53 8.16
N GLU A 46 5.83 -11.53 8.63
CA GLU A 46 6.56 -12.65 9.17
C GLU A 46 6.97 -12.34 10.62
N ASN A 47 6.72 -13.29 11.51
CA ASN A 47 7.06 -13.16 12.93
C ASN A 47 8.53 -13.50 13.20
N THR A 48 9.42 -12.60 12.78
CA THR A 48 10.87 -12.72 12.99
C THR A 48 11.25 -12.59 14.47
N ASP A 49 12.48 -12.95 14.83
CA ASP A 49 12.95 -12.80 16.21
C ASP A 49 13.03 -11.33 16.65
N GLU A 50 13.23 -10.40 15.71
CA GLU A 50 13.15 -8.95 15.95
C GLU A 50 11.72 -8.53 16.30
N ILE A 51 10.71 -9.01 15.56
CA ILE A 51 9.29 -8.76 15.85
C ILE A 51 8.91 -9.32 17.24
N LYS A 52 9.37 -10.53 17.57
CA LYS A 52 9.14 -11.12 18.90
C LYS A 52 9.77 -10.28 20.01
N ALA A 53 10.94 -9.67 19.75
CA ALA A 53 11.62 -8.81 20.72
C ALA A 53 10.85 -7.52 21.02
N LEU A 54 10.02 -7.03 20.08
CA LEU A 54 9.14 -5.87 20.29
C LEU A 54 8.00 -6.13 21.30
N ARG A 55 7.76 -7.39 21.68
CA ARG A 55 6.66 -7.81 22.56
C ARG A 55 5.29 -7.30 22.09
N MET A 56 5.14 -7.16 20.77
CA MET A 56 3.88 -6.82 20.14
C MET A 56 2.85 -7.95 20.37
N PRO A 57 1.53 -7.68 20.41
CA PRO A 57 0.52 -8.72 20.21
C PRO A 57 0.79 -9.55 18.94
N ALA A 58 0.16 -10.72 18.80
CA ALA A 58 0.39 -11.64 17.69
C ALA A 58 0.10 -11.08 16.27
N ASN A 59 -0.43 -9.85 16.17
CA ASN A 59 -0.78 -9.20 14.90
C ASN A 59 -0.35 -7.74 14.95
N GLU A 60 -0.14 -7.17 13.77
CA GLU A 60 0.09 -5.74 13.56
C GLU A 60 -1.22 -5.09 13.02
N ASP A 61 -1.34 -3.77 13.04
CA ASP A 61 -2.45 -3.05 12.41
C ASP A 61 -1.93 -1.84 11.61
N VAL A 62 -2.43 -1.66 10.38
CA VAL A 62 -2.33 -0.40 9.63
C VAL A 62 -3.30 0.61 10.23
N VAL A 63 -2.81 1.78 10.61
CA VAL A 63 -3.61 2.83 11.29
C VAL A 63 -3.79 4.09 10.44
N GLY A 64 -3.09 4.19 9.32
CA GLY A 64 -3.25 5.27 8.36
C GLY A 64 -2.27 5.14 7.21
N ALA A 65 -2.28 6.12 6.33
CA ALA A 65 -1.30 6.27 5.27
C ALA A 65 -1.25 7.72 4.78
N GLU A 66 -0.18 8.06 4.09
CA GLU A 66 -0.01 9.28 3.34
C GLU A 66 0.39 8.94 1.91
N VAL A 67 -0.15 9.69 0.95
CA VAL A 67 0.30 9.65 -0.45
C VAL A 67 0.76 11.04 -0.83
N ARG A 68 2.09 11.22 -0.91
CA ARG A 68 2.71 12.54 -1.07
C ARG A 68 2.25 13.19 -2.37
N ASP A 69 1.92 14.47 -2.28
CA ASP A 69 1.49 15.32 -3.40
C ASP A 69 0.22 14.90 -4.16
N LEU A 70 -0.50 13.86 -3.71
CA LEU A 70 -1.70 13.36 -4.40
C LEU A 70 -3.01 13.68 -3.69
N ALA A 71 -3.18 13.27 -2.44
CA ALA A 71 -4.46 13.33 -1.73
C ALA A 71 -4.38 14.19 -0.47
N SER A 72 -5.46 14.88 -0.13
CA SER A 72 -5.57 15.67 1.11
C SER A 72 -6.19 14.87 2.26
N ILE A 73 -6.98 13.84 1.94
CA ILE A 73 -7.65 12.99 2.90
C ILE A 73 -7.36 11.53 2.56
N VAL A 74 -6.85 10.78 3.54
CA VAL A 74 -6.61 9.34 3.43
C VAL A 74 -7.41 8.63 4.51
N GLU A 75 -8.21 7.64 4.11
CA GLU A 75 -9.08 6.88 5.01
C GLU A 75 -8.88 5.38 4.78
N LEU A 76 -8.89 4.59 5.86
CA LEU A 76 -8.90 3.14 5.77
C LEU A 76 -10.33 2.63 5.58
N HIS A 77 -10.54 1.76 4.62
CA HIS A 77 -11.86 1.23 4.27
C HIS A 77 -11.85 -0.29 4.19
N THR A 78 -12.99 -0.88 4.47
CA THR A 78 -13.27 -2.30 4.26
C THR A 78 -14.54 -2.43 3.43
N THR A 79 -14.64 -3.52 2.69
CA THR A 79 -15.85 -3.84 1.91
C THR A 79 -16.53 -5.03 2.57
N GLN A 80 -17.82 -4.89 2.88
CA GLN A 80 -18.61 -5.94 3.51
C GLN A 80 -19.94 -6.10 2.79
N MET A 81 -20.44 -7.33 2.73
CA MET A 81 -21.79 -7.61 2.25
C MET A 81 -22.77 -7.30 3.38
N ALA A 82 -23.67 -6.35 3.13
CA ALA A 82 -24.75 -6.00 4.03
C ALA A 82 -26.06 -5.95 3.23
N ASP A 83 -27.04 -6.76 3.62
CA ASP A 83 -28.35 -6.86 2.97
C ASP A 83 -28.26 -7.24 1.48
N GLY A 84 -27.32 -8.12 1.12
CA GLY A 84 -27.09 -8.54 -0.27
C GLY A 84 -26.39 -7.48 -1.14
N VAL A 85 -25.98 -6.35 -0.56
CA VAL A 85 -25.26 -5.28 -1.25
C VAL A 85 -23.85 -5.14 -0.69
N MET A 86 -22.85 -5.07 -1.56
CA MET A 86 -21.48 -4.75 -1.17
C MET A 86 -21.40 -3.27 -0.79
N LYS A 87 -21.06 -2.98 0.47
CA LYS A 87 -20.91 -1.63 1.01
C LYS A 87 -19.48 -1.40 1.46
N MET A 88 -18.90 -0.29 1.02
CA MET A 88 -17.64 0.21 1.56
C MET A 88 -17.91 0.95 2.88
N ARG A 89 -17.05 0.70 3.87
CA ARG A 89 -17.15 1.30 5.20
C ARG A 89 -15.77 1.74 5.68
N ARG A 90 -15.68 2.98 6.17
CA ARG A 90 -14.49 3.47 6.87
C ARG A 90 -14.25 2.69 8.17
N VAL A 91 -13.00 2.32 8.40
CA VAL A 91 -12.52 1.67 9.63
C VAL A 91 -11.38 2.48 10.24
N PRO A 92 -11.16 2.41 11.56
CA PRO A 92 -10.06 3.11 12.21
C PRO A 92 -8.69 2.45 11.98
N LYS A 93 -8.68 1.15 11.65
CA LYS A 93 -7.48 0.36 11.40
C LYS A 93 -7.77 -0.88 10.57
N ILE A 94 -6.76 -1.42 9.91
CA ILE A 94 -6.81 -2.71 9.19
C ILE A 94 -5.84 -3.66 9.87
N LYS A 95 -6.32 -4.82 10.30
CA LYS A 95 -5.51 -5.85 10.93
C LYS A 95 -4.63 -6.57 9.91
N ILE A 96 -3.36 -6.75 10.26
CA ILE A 96 -2.34 -7.47 9.50
C ILE A 96 -1.98 -8.73 10.28
N LEU A 97 -2.39 -9.88 9.75
CA LEU A 97 -2.12 -11.20 10.31
C LEU A 97 -0.78 -11.73 9.77
N GLU A 98 -0.19 -12.73 10.41
CA GLU A 98 0.98 -13.42 9.85
C GLU A 98 0.64 -14.04 8.47
N GLY A 99 1.57 -13.92 7.52
CA GLY A 99 1.39 -14.23 6.11
C GLY A 99 0.94 -13.03 5.26
N ASP A 100 0.26 -13.31 4.16
CA ASP A 100 -0.14 -12.29 3.17
C ASP A 100 -1.45 -11.59 3.52
N ASN A 101 -1.43 -10.26 3.43
CA ASN A 101 -2.57 -9.38 3.69
C ASN A 101 -2.81 -8.47 2.48
N ALA A 102 -3.70 -8.92 1.59
CA ALA A 102 -4.05 -8.17 0.39
C ALA A 102 -5.07 -7.05 0.70
N LEU A 103 -4.65 -5.80 0.50
CA LEU A 103 -5.55 -4.65 0.40
C LEU A 103 -5.90 -4.46 -1.07
N LYS A 104 -7.09 -4.91 -1.47
CA LYS A 104 -7.50 -5.09 -2.87
C LYS A 104 -8.94 -4.64 -3.14
N PRO A 105 -9.32 -4.47 -4.42
CA PRO A 105 -10.71 -4.20 -4.78
C PRO A 105 -11.68 -5.21 -4.16
N GLY A 106 -12.78 -4.72 -3.58
CA GLY A 106 -13.77 -5.56 -2.91
C GLY A 106 -13.38 -6.09 -1.53
N GLY A 107 -12.20 -5.72 -1.01
CA GLY A 107 -11.75 -6.04 0.35
C GLY A 107 -11.37 -4.78 1.14
N ASN A 108 -10.36 -4.91 1.99
CA ASN A 108 -9.71 -3.78 2.65
C ASN A 108 -8.95 -2.94 1.62
N HIS A 109 -8.95 -1.62 1.77
CA HIS A 109 -8.24 -0.71 0.88
C HIS A 109 -8.05 0.66 1.54
N ILE A 110 -7.16 1.47 0.97
CA ILE A 110 -6.90 2.83 1.44
C ILE A 110 -7.59 3.80 0.47
N MET A 111 -8.60 4.50 0.94
CA MET A 111 -9.36 5.48 0.17
C MET A 111 -8.64 6.83 0.17
N LEU A 112 -8.43 7.39 -1.02
CA LEU A 112 -7.81 8.69 -1.27
C LEU A 112 -8.89 9.66 -1.73
N LYS A 113 -9.01 10.81 -1.06
CA LYS A 113 -10.03 11.84 -1.33
C LYS A 113 -9.39 13.23 -1.38
N GLY A 114 -10.03 14.14 -2.11
CA GLY A 114 -9.53 15.50 -2.28
C GLY A 114 -8.20 15.47 -3.01
N LEU A 115 -8.22 14.88 -4.21
CA LEU A 115 -7.07 14.72 -5.08
C LEU A 115 -6.63 16.09 -5.60
N LYS A 116 -5.37 16.44 -5.33
CA LYS A 116 -4.74 17.69 -5.74
C LYS A 116 -4.41 17.70 -7.24
N ALA A 117 -4.32 16.51 -7.84
CA ALA A 117 -4.11 16.27 -9.26
C ALA A 117 -4.97 15.09 -9.72
N GLN A 118 -5.12 14.92 -11.02
CA GLN A 118 -5.79 13.75 -11.61
C GLN A 118 -4.70 12.74 -12.04
N PRO A 119 -4.35 11.76 -11.19
CA PRO A 119 -3.30 10.80 -11.50
C PRO A 119 -3.72 9.94 -12.69
N LYS A 120 -2.79 9.65 -13.59
CA LYS A 120 -3.00 8.85 -14.81
C LYS A 120 -2.18 7.58 -14.78
N ALA A 121 -2.60 6.57 -15.51
CA ALA A 121 -1.86 5.32 -15.61
C ALA A 121 -0.37 5.57 -15.97
N GLY A 122 0.53 4.98 -15.18
CA GLY A 122 1.98 5.16 -15.30
C GLY A 122 2.58 6.23 -14.38
N ASP A 123 1.78 7.14 -13.80
CA ASP A 123 2.26 8.05 -12.77
C ASP A 123 2.71 7.27 -11.52
N ILE A 124 3.64 7.84 -10.76
CA ILE A 124 4.20 7.22 -9.55
C ILE A 124 4.10 8.21 -8.39
N TYR A 125 3.58 7.74 -7.26
CA TYR A 125 3.47 8.53 -6.04
C TYR A 125 4.09 7.79 -4.85
N PRO A 126 4.99 8.44 -4.07
CA PRO A 126 5.51 7.87 -2.84
C PRO A 126 4.41 7.74 -1.79
N VAL A 127 4.35 6.58 -1.16
CA VAL A 127 3.39 6.22 -0.13
C VAL A 127 4.12 5.87 1.16
N THR A 128 3.58 6.35 2.28
CA THR A 128 3.95 5.89 3.62
C THR A 128 2.71 5.29 4.28
N VAL A 129 2.80 4.06 4.75
CA VAL A 129 1.73 3.35 5.47
C VAL A 129 2.11 3.28 6.94
N TRP A 130 1.25 3.83 7.79
CA TRP A 130 1.53 3.93 9.22
C TRP A 130 1.14 2.65 9.95
N MET A 131 2.11 2.11 10.70
CA MET A 131 1.96 0.88 11.48
C MET A 131 1.74 1.21 12.97
N THR A 132 1.22 0.27 13.76
CA THR A 132 0.96 0.53 15.18
C THR A 132 2.20 0.29 16.03
N TYR A 133 2.96 -0.77 15.76
CA TYR A 133 4.09 -1.18 16.60
C TYR A 133 5.42 -1.24 15.86
N THR A 134 5.42 -1.59 14.57
CA THR A 134 6.61 -1.59 13.73
C THR A 134 6.87 -0.22 13.09
N GLU A 135 7.99 -0.10 12.39
CA GLU A 135 8.25 1.06 11.53
C GLU A 135 7.23 1.16 10.39
N ASP A 136 7.03 2.39 9.91
CA ASP A 136 6.15 2.68 8.78
C ASP A 136 6.68 2.05 7.50
N LEU A 137 5.77 1.50 6.70
CA LEU A 137 6.12 0.90 5.42
C LEU A 137 6.13 1.96 4.33
N GLN A 138 7.07 1.84 3.39
CA GLN A 138 7.18 2.75 2.25
C GLN A 138 7.06 1.98 0.93
N CYS A 139 6.36 2.58 -0.03
CA CYS A 139 6.33 2.06 -1.40
C CYS A 139 6.10 3.19 -2.41
N ASP A 140 6.58 2.98 -3.64
CA ASP A 140 6.24 3.81 -4.78
C ASP A 140 5.00 3.23 -5.47
N ALA A 141 3.86 3.89 -5.32
CA ALA A 141 2.60 3.43 -5.89
C ALA A 141 2.53 3.81 -7.37
N VAL A 142 2.50 2.80 -8.24
CA VAL A 142 2.27 3.00 -9.68
C VAL A 142 0.77 3.11 -9.94
N VAL A 143 0.34 4.18 -10.61
CA VAL A 143 -1.05 4.36 -11.00
C VAL A 143 -1.38 3.41 -12.15
N LYS A 144 -2.47 2.66 -12.02
CA LYS A 144 -2.93 1.68 -13.01
C LYS A 144 -4.40 1.88 -13.35
N SER A 145 -4.76 1.51 -14.59
CA SER A 145 -6.16 1.52 -15.00
C SER A 145 -6.98 0.48 -14.21
N SER A 146 -8.30 0.64 -14.19
CA SER A 146 -9.17 -0.35 -13.52
C SER A 146 -9.08 -1.74 -14.16
N ALA A 147 -8.83 -1.82 -15.47
CA ALA A 147 -8.69 -3.07 -16.21
C ALA A 147 -7.39 -3.82 -15.84
N ASP A 148 -6.27 -3.08 -15.71
CA ASP A 148 -4.97 -3.66 -15.35
C ASP A 148 -4.99 -4.20 -13.92
N ILE A 149 -5.67 -3.49 -13.01
CA ILE A 149 -5.85 -3.94 -11.62
C ILE A 149 -6.71 -5.21 -11.58
N ALA A 150 -7.79 -5.30 -12.35
CA ALA A 150 -8.64 -6.49 -12.38
C ALA A 150 -7.87 -7.72 -12.89
N THR A 151 -7.15 -7.58 -14.00
CA THR A 151 -6.36 -8.67 -14.61
C THR A 151 -5.30 -9.21 -13.64
N ALA A 152 -4.58 -8.34 -12.93
CA ALA A 152 -3.55 -8.76 -11.97
C ALA A 152 -4.11 -9.57 -10.79
N GLN A 153 -5.39 -9.38 -10.45
CA GLN A 153 -6.05 -10.09 -9.34
C GLN A 153 -6.62 -11.46 -9.76
N GLU A 154 -6.86 -11.68 -11.05
CA GLU A 154 -7.31 -12.97 -11.59
C GLU A 154 -6.14 -13.96 -11.76
N THR A 155 -4.93 -13.47 -12.01
CA THR A 155 -3.72 -14.30 -12.19
C THR A 155 -3.12 -14.87 -10.90
N THR A 156 -3.60 -14.43 -9.73
CA THR A 156 -3.10 -14.87 -8.41
C THR A 156 -3.99 -15.95 -7.79
N LYS A 157 -4.98 -16.46 -8.53
CA LYS A 157 -5.90 -17.51 -8.08
C LYS A 157 -5.64 -18.82 -8.82
#